data_AF-A0A2E4QS25-F1
#
_entry.id   AF-A0A2E4QS25-F1
#
_cell.length_a   1.000
_cell.length_b   1.000
_cell.length_c   1.000
_cell.angle_alpha   90.00
_cell.angle_beta   90.00
_cell.angle_gamma   90.00
#
_symmetry.space_group_name_H-M   'P 1'
#
loop_
_entity.id
_entity.type
_entity.pdbx_description
1 polymer ?
#
loop_
_entity_poly.entity_id
_entity_poly.type
_entity_poly.pdbx_seq_one_letter_code
_entity_poly.pdbx_strand_id
1 'polypeptide(L)'
;MLRRLAGMAMSRGGAKQGRRLSSLGLIIALVIASCGAIYIASRPYVSGWPALLAFMACLAAGLYLAQACYDLEGWFEQRERDLYAARLWGQLKDDAAVEPFILYLRPFISTNQIAQTDHHVVPIRSASGAVMNFAAAADRVEFEEEIEGALRAFGPLVALGQPLEHMGAGRIRVEDDEWQDAIARLIDAASLVVLLPSPRPGTSWEVERILTSGALDKTILVDPPNARGADDASYDPVSEWAGVYQSFHAHGFELPEDDPEGQLIWFASDHTPQLAETISLVDGQAHMRSFARRILKSRKLAARSADKEGTREHA
;
A
#
# COMPACT_ATOMS: atom_id res chain seq x y z
N MET A 1 16.60 -19.68 -16.65
CA MET A 1 15.78 -18.45 -16.50
C MET A 1 15.67 -18.02 -15.04
N LEU A 2 15.16 -18.87 -14.14
CA LEU A 2 14.99 -18.59 -12.71
C LEU A 2 16.23 -18.04 -11.99
N ARG A 3 17.43 -18.60 -12.21
CA ARG A 3 18.68 -18.09 -11.62
C ARG A 3 19.04 -16.66 -12.05
N ARG A 4 18.72 -16.27 -13.29
CA ARG A 4 18.95 -14.90 -13.77
C ARG A 4 17.93 -13.92 -13.19
N LEU A 5 16.66 -14.33 -13.08
CA LEU A 5 15.62 -13.56 -12.39
C LEU A 5 15.98 -13.33 -10.92
N ALA A 6 16.43 -14.39 -10.23
CA ALA A 6 16.92 -14.30 -8.86
C ALA A 6 18.13 -13.35 -8.75
N GLY A 7 19.10 -13.44 -9.67
CA GLY A 7 20.24 -12.52 -9.69
C GLY A 7 19.85 -11.05 -9.89
N MET A 8 18.86 -10.77 -10.74
CA MET A 8 18.33 -9.42 -10.92
C MET A 8 17.66 -8.90 -9.63
N ALA A 9 16.92 -9.76 -8.93
CA ALA A 9 16.21 -9.41 -7.70
C ALA A 9 17.11 -9.10 -6.49
N MET A 10 18.42 -9.38 -6.57
CA MET A 10 19.36 -9.15 -5.45
C MET A 10 19.83 -7.71 -5.34
N SER A 11 19.61 -6.87 -6.36
CA SER A 11 20.04 -5.47 -6.35
C SER A 11 18.92 -4.55 -6.82
N ARG A 12 18.92 -3.30 -6.36
CA ARG A 12 17.91 -2.32 -6.78
C ARG A 12 17.94 -2.08 -8.29
N GLY A 13 19.14 -2.04 -8.88
CA GLY A 13 19.30 -1.89 -10.33
C GLY A 13 18.72 -3.08 -11.10
N GLY A 14 18.98 -4.30 -10.62
CA GLY A 14 18.42 -5.50 -11.23
C GLY A 14 16.90 -5.62 -11.03
N ALA A 15 16.35 -5.23 -9.88
CA ALA A 15 14.90 -5.21 -9.65
C ALA A 15 14.20 -4.23 -10.60
N LYS A 16 14.75 -3.02 -10.78
CA LYS A 16 14.26 -2.05 -11.79
C LYS A 16 14.33 -2.61 -13.21
N GLN A 17 15.40 -3.31 -13.54
CA GLN A 17 15.55 -3.94 -14.86
C GLN A 17 14.54 -5.07 -15.05
N GLY A 18 14.34 -5.90 -14.02
CA GLY A 18 13.33 -6.95 -13.98
C GLY A 18 11.94 -6.39 -14.25
N ARG A 19 11.54 -5.33 -13.53
CA ARG A 19 10.26 -4.63 -13.74
C ARG A 19 10.07 -4.21 -15.21
N ARG A 20 11.06 -3.51 -15.79
CA ARG A 20 11.01 -3.07 -17.20
C ARG A 20 10.89 -4.23 -18.19
N LEU A 21 11.60 -5.33 -17.94
CA LEU A 21 11.53 -6.52 -18.79
C LEU A 21 10.16 -7.20 -18.70
N SER A 22 9.57 -7.25 -17.50
CA SER A 22 8.20 -7.76 -17.28
C SER A 22 7.16 -6.92 -18.02
N SER A 23 7.20 -5.59 -17.89
CA SER A 23 6.27 -4.70 -18.60
C SER A 23 6.39 -4.84 -20.12
N LEU A 24 7.62 -4.97 -20.64
CA LEU A 24 7.85 -5.20 -22.07
C LEU A 24 7.31 -6.58 -22.50
N GLY A 25 7.51 -7.61 -21.66
CA GLY A 25 6.99 -8.95 -21.89
C GLY A 25 5.46 -8.98 -21.99
N LEU A 26 4.77 -8.23 -21.14
CA LEU A 26 3.31 -8.09 -21.17
C LEU A 26 2.83 -7.51 -22.51
N ILE A 27 3.43 -6.42 -22.97
CA ILE A 27 3.08 -5.79 -24.25
C ILE A 27 3.33 -6.75 -25.42
N ILE A 28 4.50 -7.40 -25.43
CA ILE A 28 4.88 -8.36 -26.47
C ILE A 28 3.91 -9.55 -26.50
N ALA A 29 3.51 -10.07 -25.35
CA ALA A 29 2.57 -11.20 -25.24
C ALA A 29 1.23 -10.87 -25.90
N LEU A 30 0.66 -9.70 -25.59
CA LEU A 30 -0.61 -9.25 -26.16
C LEU A 30 -0.53 -9.03 -27.68
N VAL A 31 0.59 -8.46 -28.17
CA VAL A 31 0.82 -8.24 -29.60
C VAL A 31 0.97 -9.56 -30.35
N ILE A 32 1.81 -10.48 -29.86
CA ILE A 32 2.03 -11.79 -30.50
C ILE A 32 0.75 -12.60 -30.53
N ALA A 33 -0.03 -12.61 -29.45
CA ALA A 33 -1.30 -13.31 -29.40
C ALA A 33 -2.31 -12.74 -30.40
N SER A 34 -2.42 -11.41 -30.48
CA SER A 34 -3.30 -10.74 -31.44
C SER A 34 -2.89 -11.04 -32.89
N CYS A 35 -1.60 -10.92 -33.22
CA CYS A 35 -1.09 -11.22 -34.55
C CYS A 35 -1.26 -12.70 -34.91
N GLY A 36 -0.99 -13.62 -33.98
CA GLY A 36 -1.17 -15.05 -34.16
C GLY A 36 -2.63 -15.43 -34.41
N ALA A 37 -3.54 -14.83 -33.63
CA ALA A 37 -4.97 -15.02 -33.78
C ALA A 37 -5.48 -14.52 -35.16
N ILE A 38 -5.08 -13.31 -35.58
CA ILE A 38 -5.40 -12.77 -36.91
C ILE A 38 -4.83 -13.66 -38.03
N TYR A 39 -3.58 -14.09 -37.88
CA TYR A 39 -2.92 -14.95 -38.86
C TYR A 39 -3.66 -16.28 -39.04
N ILE A 40 -4.05 -16.93 -37.95
CA ILE A 40 -4.83 -18.19 -37.99
C ILE A 40 -6.18 -17.96 -38.67
N ALA A 41 -6.88 -16.89 -38.32
CA ALA A 41 -8.18 -16.55 -38.92
C ALA A 41 -8.09 -16.26 -40.42
N SER A 42 -6.93 -15.82 -40.92
CA SER A 42 -6.71 -15.50 -42.34
C SER A 42 -6.45 -16.72 -43.24
N ARG A 43 -6.31 -17.94 -42.69
CA ARG A 43 -5.89 -19.12 -43.46
C ARG A 43 -7.08 -19.81 -44.15
N PRO A 44 -7.12 -19.86 -45.50
CA PRO A 44 -8.27 -20.36 -46.25
C PRO A 44 -8.47 -21.89 -46.18
N TYR A 45 -7.47 -22.64 -45.69
CA TYR A 45 -7.48 -24.10 -45.64
C TYR A 45 -7.95 -24.67 -44.29
N VAL A 46 -8.15 -23.83 -43.29
CA VAL A 46 -8.65 -24.26 -41.97
C VAL A 46 -10.17 -24.09 -41.99
N SER A 47 -10.90 -25.17 -41.70
CA SER A 47 -12.36 -25.09 -41.58
C SER A 47 -12.75 -24.12 -40.45
N GLY A 48 -14.00 -23.65 -40.46
CA GLY A 48 -14.41 -22.54 -39.57
C GLY A 48 -14.20 -22.83 -38.07
N TRP A 49 -14.59 -24.01 -37.59
CA TRP A 49 -14.53 -24.30 -36.15
C TRP A 49 -13.10 -24.56 -35.61
N PRO A 50 -12.16 -25.24 -36.30
CA PRO A 50 -10.78 -25.36 -35.83
C PRO A 50 -10.03 -24.03 -35.89
N ALA A 51 -10.32 -23.17 -36.88
CA ALA A 51 -9.75 -21.83 -36.94
C ALA A 51 -10.18 -20.99 -35.72
N LEU A 52 -11.47 -21.07 -35.34
CA LEU A 52 -12.00 -20.42 -34.15
C LEU A 52 -11.37 -20.95 -32.86
N LEU A 53 -11.21 -22.27 -32.71
CA LEU A 53 -10.56 -22.84 -31.52
C LEU A 53 -9.09 -22.42 -31.41
N ALA A 54 -8.35 -22.44 -32.51
CA ALA A 54 -6.96 -22.02 -32.55
C ALA A 54 -6.80 -20.51 -32.28
N PHE A 55 -7.74 -19.69 -32.78
CA PHE A 55 -7.85 -18.26 -32.42
C PHE A 55 -8.03 -18.08 -30.92
N MET A 56 -9.03 -18.76 -30.32
CA MET A 56 -9.32 -18.66 -28.89
C MET A 56 -8.17 -19.16 -28.02
N ALA A 57 -7.51 -20.25 -28.42
CA ALA A 57 -6.34 -20.78 -27.72
C ALA A 57 -5.17 -19.79 -27.75
N CYS A 58 -4.94 -19.12 -28.87
CA CYS A 58 -3.89 -18.10 -29.01
C CYS A 58 -4.17 -16.88 -28.12
N LEU A 59 -5.42 -16.41 -28.09
CA LEU A 59 -5.87 -15.33 -27.21
C LEU A 59 -5.67 -15.71 -25.73
N ALA A 60 -6.14 -16.89 -25.33
CA ALA A 60 -6.03 -17.38 -23.95
C ALA A 60 -4.55 -17.53 -23.50
N ALA A 61 -3.69 -18.08 -24.37
CA ALA A 61 -2.25 -18.18 -24.09
C ALA A 61 -1.59 -16.79 -23.97
N GLY A 62 -2.00 -15.83 -24.79
CA GLY A 62 -1.56 -14.44 -24.71
C GLY A 62 -1.94 -13.76 -23.40
N LEU A 63 -3.21 -13.90 -22.99
CA LEU A 63 -3.72 -13.37 -21.73
C LEU A 63 -3.00 -14.01 -20.53
N TYR A 64 -2.80 -15.33 -20.56
CA TYR A 64 -2.06 -16.03 -19.50
C TYR A 64 -0.61 -15.54 -19.39
N LEU A 65 0.09 -15.38 -20.52
CA LEU A 65 1.46 -14.85 -20.52
C LEU A 65 1.51 -13.40 -20.07
N ALA A 66 0.54 -12.57 -20.47
CA ALA A 66 0.41 -11.20 -20.01
C ALA A 66 0.21 -11.15 -18.49
N GLN A 67 -0.69 -11.96 -17.93
CA GLN A 67 -0.90 -12.06 -16.48
C GLN A 67 0.40 -12.47 -15.76
N ALA A 68 1.10 -13.50 -16.24
CA ALA A 68 2.36 -13.93 -15.63
C ALA A 68 3.44 -12.83 -15.68
N CYS A 69 3.46 -12.01 -16.73
CA CYS A 69 4.33 -10.84 -16.79
C CYS A 69 3.90 -9.73 -15.83
N TYR A 70 2.60 -9.49 -15.66
CA TYR A 70 2.05 -8.54 -14.69
C TYR A 70 2.43 -8.93 -13.25
N ASP A 71 2.20 -10.19 -12.86
CA ASP A 71 2.53 -10.69 -11.52
C ASP A 71 4.04 -10.57 -11.24
N LEU A 72 4.86 -10.85 -12.27
CA LEU A 72 6.32 -10.71 -12.17
C LEU A 72 6.75 -9.24 -12.05
N GLU A 73 6.04 -8.31 -12.69
CA GLU A 73 6.26 -6.87 -12.54
C GLU A 73 6.02 -6.44 -11.09
N GLY A 74 4.87 -6.80 -10.52
CA GLY A 74 4.53 -6.53 -9.11
C GLY A 74 5.58 -7.10 -8.16
N TRP A 75 5.99 -8.34 -8.37
CA TRP A 75 7.04 -8.97 -7.57
C TRP A 75 8.37 -8.18 -7.59
N PHE A 76 8.81 -7.70 -8.76
CA PHE A 76 10.00 -6.88 -8.87
C PHE A 76 9.83 -5.50 -8.24
N GLU A 77 8.64 -4.91 -8.31
CA GLU A 77 8.34 -3.64 -7.66
C GLU A 77 8.41 -3.76 -6.14
N GLN A 78 7.75 -4.77 -5.55
CA GLN A 78 7.84 -5.02 -4.11
C GLN A 78 9.27 -5.31 -3.68
N ARG A 79 10.02 -6.10 -4.47
CA ARG A 79 11.43 -6.35 -4.18
C ARG A 79 12.27 -5.07 -4.20
N GLU A 80 11.98 -4.13 -5.10
CA GLU A 80 12.65 -2.84 -5.13
C GLU A 80 12.40 -2.06 -3.83
N ARG A 81 11.15 -2.07 -3.33
CA ARG A 81 10.76 -1.41 -2.07
C ARG A 81 11.45 -2.06 -0.87
N ASP A 82 11.49 -3.39 -0.78
CA ASP A 82 12.17 -4.11 0.30
C ASP A 82 13.68 -3.81 0.33
N LEU A 83 14.33 -3.75 -0.83
CA LEU A 83 15.75 -3.39 -0.92
C LEU A 83 16.01 -1.94 -0.51
N TYR A 84 15.07 -1.04 -0.81
CA TYR A 84 15.13 0.34 -0.32
C TYR A 84 15.00 0.37 1.21
N ALA A 85 14.01 -0.33 1.76
CA ALA A 85 13.74 -0.38 3.20
C ALA A 85 14.92 -0.98 3.98
N ALA A 86 15.52 -2.05 3.49
CA ALA A 86 16.73 -2.64 4.08
C ALA A 86 17.93 -1.67 4.07
N ARG A 87 18.12 -0.90 2.99
CA ARG A 87 19.16 0.12 2.93
C ARG A 87 18.90 1.27 3.90
N LEU A 88 17.66 1.76 3.94
CA LEU A 88 17.22 2.79 4.87
C LEU A 88 17.52 2.38 6.32
N TRP A 89 17.17 1.14 6.67
CA TRP A 89 17.43 0.60 7.99
C TRP A 89 18.92 0.50 8.32
N GLY A 90 19.75 0.04 7.38
CA GLY A 90 21.21 0.05 7.55
C GLY A 90 21.76 1.45 7.81
N GLN A 91 21.27 2.46 7.07
CA GLN A 91 21.67 3.86 7.29
C GLN A 91 21.24 4.38 8.67
N LEU A 92 20.04 4.02 9.14
CA LEU A 92 19.57 4.39 10.48
C LEU A 92 20.36 3.70 11.60
N LYS A 93 20.79 2.44 11.39
CA LYS A 93 21.67 1.73 12.33
C LYS A 93 23.04 2.40 12.44
N ASP A 94 23.54 2.94 11.34
CA ASP A 94 24.83 3.63 11.28
C ASP A 94 24.74 5.13 11.65
N ASP A 95 23.59 5.59 12.18
CA ASP A 95 23.26 6.99 12.46
C ASP A 95 23.54 7.95 11.27
N ALA A 96 23.46 7.42 10.05
CA ALA A 96 23.67 8.16 8.81
C ALA A 96 22.40 8.92 8.40
N ALA A 97 22.57 10.03 7.68
CA ALA A 97 21.45 10.78 7.13
C ALA A 97 20.64 9.93 6.14
N VAL A 98 19.32 9.91 6.33
CA VAL A 98 18.38 9.18 5.47
C VAL A 98 17.49 10.12 4.67
N GLU A 99 17.06 9.67 3.50
CA GLU A 99 16.04 10.35 2.71
C GLU A 99 14.69 10.30 3.47
N PRO A 100 13.83 11.33 3.34
CA PRO A 100 12.51 11.32 3.96
C PRO A 100 11.71 10.09 3.54
N PHE A 101 11.14 9.41 4.53
CA PHE A 101 10.31 8.23 4.34
C PHE A 101 9.06 8.31 5.21
N ILE A 102 8.13 7.40 4.95
CA ILE A 102 6.87 7.27 5.67
C ILE A 102 6.87 5.91 6.34
N LEU A 103 6.62 5.89 7.65
CA LEU A 103 6.52 4.66 8.42
C LEU A 103 5.07 4.20 8.48
N TYR A 104 4.81 2.93 8.20
CA TYR A 104 3.52 2.29 8.39
C TYR A 104 3.59 1.31 9.56
N LEU A 105 2.81 1.59 10.60
CA LEU A 105 2.65 0.77 11.79
C LEU A 105 1.31 0.05 11.70
N ARG A 106 1.34 -1.28 11.78
CA ARG A 106 0.13 -2.11 11.72
C ARG A 106 0.32 -3.42 12.49
N PRO A 107 -0.77 -4.03 12.98
CA PRO A 107 -0.70 -5.41 13.47
C PRO A 107 -0.43 -6.36 12.29
N PHE A 108 0.52 -7.30 12.44
CA PHE A 108 0.85 -8.26 11.36
C PHE A 108 -0.36 -9.05 10.86
N ILE A 109 -1.32 -9.32 11.74
CA ILE A 109 -2.53 -10.08 11.42
C ILE A 109 -3.47 -9.35 10.46
N SER A 110 -3.41 -8.01 10.35
CA SER A 110 -4.26 -7.28 9.40
C SER A 110 -3.76 -7.41 7.94
N THR A 111 -2.61 -8.03 7.72
CA THR A 111 -2.08 -8.28 6.37
C THR A 111 -3.03 -9.19 5.58
N ASN A 112 -3.47 -8.73 4.40
CA ASN A 112 -4.52 -9.35 3.57
C ASN A 112 -5.92 -9.42 4.21
N GLN A 113 -6.20 -8.70 5.30
CA GLN A 113 -7.52 -8.77 5.96
C GLN A 113 -8.45 -7.61 5.60
N ILE A 114 -7.89 -6.52 5.08
CA ILE A 114 -8.62 -5.31 4.74
C ILE A 114 -8.51 -5.12 3.23
N ALA A 115 -9.42 -5.77 2.50
CA ALA A 115 -9.42 -5.76 1.05
C ALA A 115 -10.84 -5.60 0.50
N GLN A 116 -10.95 -4.95 -0.65
CA GLN A 116 -12.19 -4.91 -1.42
C GLN A 116 -11.97 -5.64 -2.74
N THR A 117 -12.85 -6.61 -3.03
CA THR A 117 -12.96 -7.15 -4.39
C THR A 117 -13.89 -6.25 -5.20
N ASP A 118 -13.33 -5.62 -6.22
CA ASP A 118 -14.05 -4.83 -7.22
C ASP A 118 -14.20 -5.63 -8.51
N HIS A 119 -15.45 -5.79 -8.94
CA HIS A 119 -15.77 -6.47 -10.18
C HIS A 119 -15.83 -5.45 -11.31
N HIS A 120 -14.88 -5.52 -12.24
CA HIS A 120 -14.94 -4.75 -13.48
C HIS A 120 -15.96 -5.39 -14.42
N VAL A 121 -17.07 -4.69 -14.61
CA VAL A 121 -18.14 -5.10 -15.52
C VAL A 121 -17.97 -4.39 -16.86
N VAL A 122 -17.82 -5.16 -17.93
CA VAL A 122 -17.76 -4.64 -19.30
C VAL A 122 -19.13 -4.80 -19.95
N PRO A 123 -19.80 -3.69 -20.33
CA PRO A 123 -21.06 -3.76 -21.06
C PRO A 123 -20.77 -4.10 -22.53
N ILE A 124 -21.23 -5.26 -22.98
CA ILE A 124 -21.16 -5.69 -24.39
C ILE A 124 -22.56 -5.60 -24.99
N ARG A 125 -22.70 -4.86 -26.09
CA ARG A 125 -23.94 -4.85 -26.88
C ARG A 125 -23.98 -6.08 -27.78
N SER A 126 -24.99 -6.91 -27.58
CA SER A 126 -25.29 -8.03 -28.46
C SER A 126 -25.82 -7.57 -29.82
N ALA A 127 -25.82 -8.48 -30.80
CA ALA A 127 -26.36 -8.22 -32.13
C ALA A 127 -27.87 -7.87 -32.14
N SER A 128 -28.62 -8.25 -31.09
CA SER A 128 -30.03 -7.89 -30.93
C SER A 128 -30.25 -6.52 -30.27
N GLY A 129 -29.18 -5.81 -29.93
CA GLY A 129 -29.22 -4.51 -29.24
C GLY A 129 -29.34 -4.62 -27.71
N ALA A 130 -29.49 -5.83 -27.15
CA ALA A 130 -29.45 -6.04 -25.71
C ALA A 130 -28.05 -5.80 -25.15
N VAL A 131 -27.94 -5.04 -24.06
CA VAL A 131 -26.69 -4.85 -23.31
C VAL A 131 -26.52 -6.04 -22.36
N MET A 132 -25.42 -6.76 -22.50
CA MET A 132 -25.01 -7.80 -21.56
C MET A 132 -23.79 -7.32 -20.77
N ASN A 133 -23.87 -7.45 -19.45
CA ASN A 133 -22.81 -7.09 -18.53
C ASN A 133 -21.95 -8.33 -18.25
N PHE A 134 -20.70 -8.32 -18.69
CA PHE A 134 -19.75 -9.40 -18.43
C PHE A 134 -18.79 -8.98 -17.33
N ALA A 135 -18.66 -9.81 -16.29
CA ALA A 135 -17.56 -9.67 -15.35
C ALA A 135 -16.26 -10.00 -16.10
N ALA A 136 -15.46 -8.98 -16.38
CA ALA A 136 -14.23 -9.10 -17.17
C ALA A 136 -13.03 -9.40 -16.28
N ALA A 137 -13.01 -8.85 -15.06
CA ALA A 137 -12.01 -9.11 -14.04
C ALA A 137 -12.61 -8.83 -12.66
N ALA A 138 -12.10 -9.53 -11.64
CA ALA A 138 -12.24 -9.14 -10.25
C ALA A 138 -10.87 -8.67 -9.81
N ASP A 139 -10.73 -7.40 -9.47
CA ASP A 139 -9.50 -6.88 -8.87
C ASP A 139 -9.67 -6.85 -7.36
N ARG A 140 -8.68 -7.34 -6.63
CA ARG A 140 -8.70 -7.32 -5.16
C ARG A 140 -7.78 -6.19 -4.74
N VAL A 141 -8.37 -5.08 -4.32
CA VAL A 141 -7.65 -3.90 -3.85
C VAL A 141 -7.39 -4.05 -2.36
N GLU A 142 -6.12 -4.16 -2.00
CA GLU A 142 -5.67 -4.25 -0.61
C GLU A 142 -5.45 -2.86 -0.02
N PHE A 143 -5.90 -2.66 1.22
CA PHE A 143 -5.83 -1.34 1.86
C PHE A 143 -4.39 -0.82 2.01
N GLU A 144 -3.42 -1.71 2.22
CA GLU A 144 -2.01 -1.30 2.26
C GLU A 144 -1.49 -0.81 0.90
N GLU A 145 -1.92 -1.43 -0.20
CA GLU A 145 -1.57 -0.96 -1.55
C GLU A 145 -2.16 0.43 -1.83
N GLU A 146 -3.38 0.68 -1.34
CA GLU A 146 -4.03 1.99 -1.41
C GLU A 146 -3.25 3.05 -0.62
N ILE A 147 -2.79 2.74 0.60
CA ILE A 147 -1.93 3.62 1.40
C ILE A 147 -0.62 3.89 0.65
N GLU A 148 0.02 2.87 0.07
CA GLU A 148 1.26 3.03 -0.69
C GLU A 148 1.05 3.94 -1.91
N GLY A 149 0.04 3.67 -2.73
CA GLY A 149 -0.29 4.45 -3.92
C GLY A 149 -0.64 5.91 -3.60
N ALA A 150 -1.33 6.14 -2.48
CA ALA A 150 -1.65 7.49 -2.01
C ALA A 150 -0.40 8.28 -1.62
N LEU A 151 0.49 7.64 -0.86
CA LEU A 151 1.57 8.29 -0.12
C LEU A 151 2.93 8.28 -0.84
N ARG A 152 3.10 7.45 -1.87
CA ARG A 152 4.34 7.35 -2.69
C ARG A 152 4.82 8.70 -3.24
N ALA A 153 3.92 9.68 -3.41
CA ALA A 153 4.26 11.03 -3.85
C ALA A 153 4.99 11.88 -2.79
N PHE A 154 4.90 11.52 -1.50
CA PHE A 154 5.54 12.24 -0.40
C PHE A 154 6.80 11.53 0.11
N GLY A 155 6.89 10.21 -0.08
CA GLY A 155 8.05 9.42 0.27
C GLY A 155 7.77 7.92 0.13
N PRO A 156 8.81 7.09 0.14
CA PRO A 156 8.66 5.64 0.19
C PRO A 156 8.01 5.22 1.52
N LEU A 157 7.01 4.36 1.42
CA LEU A 157 6.34 3.72 2.56
C LEU A 157 7.15 2.51 3.01
N VAL A 158 7.47 2.41 4.31
CA VAL A 158 8.20 1.29 4.90
C VAL A 158 7.47 0.78 6.13
N ALA A 159 7.59 -0.51 6.42
CA ALA A 159 7.03 -1.16 7.60
C ALA A 159 7.96 -2.29 8.06
N LEU A 160 7.86 -2.72 9.31
CA LEU A 160 8.47 -3.98 9.72
C LEU A 160 7.73 -5.15 9.08
N GLY A 161 8.47 -6.22 8.77
CA GLY A 161 7.91 -7.45 8.22
C GLY A 161 8.92 -8.28 7.44
N GLN A 162 8.48 -9.44 6.96
CA GLN A 162 9.29 -10.29 6.10
C GLN A 162 9.31 -9.76 4.67
N PRO A 163 10.48 -9.69 4.00
CA PRO A 163 10.55 -9.31 2.60
C PRO A 163 9.63 -10.17 1.73
N LEU A 164 8.93 -9.54 0.78
CA LEU A 164 7.95 -10.16 -0.11
C LEU A 164 6.75 -10.83 0.60
N GLU A 165 6.48 -10.53 1.88
CA GLU A 165 5.31 -11.09 2.57
C GLU A 165 3.98 -10.63 1.98
N HIS A 166 3.92 -9.38 1.55
CA HIS A 166 2.73 -8.71 1.05
C HIS A 166 3.13 -7.47 0.24
N MET A 167 2.32 -7.14 -0.76
CA MET A 167 2.49 -6.00 -1.63
C MET A 167 2.18 -4.69 -0.90
N GLY A 168 2.86 -3.60 -1.24
CA GLY A 168 2.64 -2.29 -0.61
C GLY A 168 3.92 -1.75 0.01
N ALA A 169 3.98 -1.56 1.33
CA ALA A 169 5.15 -0.96 1.98
C ALA A 169 6.41 -1.82 1.82
N GLY A 170 7.57 -1.18 1.72
CA GLY A 170 8.86 -1.86 1.74
C GLY A 170 9.15 -2.46 3.12
N ARG A 171 9.53 -3.73 3.15
CA ARG A 171 9.69 -4.48 4.41
C ARG A 171 11.08 -4.36 5.01
N ILE A 172 11.14 -4.00 6.28
CA ILE A 172 12.34 -4.05 7.11
C ILE A 172 12.27 -5.30 7.97
N ARG A 173 13.19 -6.23 7.76
CA ARG A 173 13.35 -7.38 8.65
C ARG A 173 14.23 -6.98 9.82
N VAL A 174 13.71 -7.22 11.02
CA VAL A 174 14.42 -7.10 12.30
C VAL A 174 14.23 -8.39 13.09
N GLU A 175 15.12 -8.65 14.05
CA GLU A 175 14.98 -9.78 14.97
C GLU A 175 14.03 -9.42 16.12
N ASP A 176 13.40 -10.42 16.73
CA ASP A 176 12.33 -10.28 17.74
C ASP A 176 12.81 -9.63 19.06
N ASP A 177 14.11 -9.52 19.29
CA ASP A 177 14.69 -8.83 20.44
C ASP A 177 15.07 -7.37 20.15
N GLU A 178 15.15 -6.97 18.87
CA GLU A 178 15.55 -5.62 18.44
C GLU A 178 14.37 -4.77 17.93
N TRP A 179 13.15 -5.35 17.79
CA TRP A 179 12.07 -4.66 17.07
C TRP A 179 11.58 -3.37 17.73
N GLN A 180 11.53 -3.29 19.06
CA GLN A 180 11.08 -2.10 19.77
C GLN A 180 12.03 -0.91 19.52
N ASP A 181 13.33 -1.16 19.66
CA ASP A 181 14.36 -0.15 19.39
C ASP A 181 14.33 0.27 17.91
N ALA A 182 14.06 -0.68 17.00
CA ALA A 182 13.91 -0.39 15.59
C ALA A 182 12.71 0.51 15.30
N ILE A 183 11.54 0.19 15.86
CA ILE A 183 10.35 1.03 15.72
C ILE A 183 10.59 2.42 16.30
N ALA A 184 11.20 2.54 17.48
CA ALA A 184 11.48 3.83 18.08
C ALA A 184 12.35 4.72 17.16
N ARG A 185 13.44 4.17 16.62
CA ARG A 185 14.31 4.88 15.65
C ARG A 185 13.57 5.26 14.37
N LEU A 186 12.74 4.35 13.85
CA LEU A 186 11.93 4.59 12.66
C LEU A 186 10.90 5.71 12.90
N ILE A 187 10.19 5.67 14.03
CA ILE A 187 9.23 6.70 14.43
C ILE A 187 9.93 8.06 14.50
N ASP A 188 11.09 8.12 15.15
CA ASP A 188 11.83 9.38 15.33
C ASP A 188 12.28 9.97 13.98
N ALA A 189 12.82 9.13 13.08
CA ALA A 189 13.34 9.56 11.79
C ALA A 189 12.27 9.76 10.69
N ALA A 190 11.08 9.17 10.82
CA ALA A 190 10.04 9.25 9.80
C ALA A 190 9.53 10.70 9.60
N SER A 191 9.27 11.06 8.35
CA SER A 191 8.67 12.37 8.01
C SER A 191 7.16 12.42 8.29
N LEU A 192 6.52 11.25 8.21
CA LEU A 192 5.11 10.99 8.45
C LEU A 192 4.99 9.54 8.95
N VAL A 193 4.07 9.29 9.87
CA VAL A 193 3.71 7.96 10.34
C VAL A 193 2.26 7.69 9.97
N VAL A 194 1.96 6.48 9.52
CA VAL A 194 0.60 5.97 9.34
C VAL A 194 0.44 4.86 10.36
N LEU A 195 -0.54 4.99 11.25
CA LEU A 195 -0.79 4.04 12.33
C LEU A 195 -2.18 3.43 12.12
N LEU A 196 -2.21 2.11 11.93
CA LEU A 196 -3.40 1.28 12.07
C LEU A 196 -3.41 0.77 13.52
N PRO A 197 -4.13 1.42 14.44
CA PRO A 197 -4.04 1.14 15.86
C PRO A 197 -4.71 -0.20 16.20
N SER A 198 -4.21 -0.88 17.23
CA SER A 198 -4.74 -2.16 17.69
C SER A 198 -4.43 -2.37 19.18
N PRO A 199 -5.33 -3.00 19.97
CA PRO A 199 -5.10 -3.36 21.37
C PRO A 199 -4.12 -4.52 21.56
N ARG A 200 -3.63 -5.14 20.48
CA ARG A 200 -2.74 -6.31 20.57
C ARG A 200 -1.38 -5.92 21.14
N PRO A 201 -0.70 -6.80 21.89
CA PRO A 201 0.49 -6.44 22.66
C PRO A 201 1.61 -5.72 21.89
N GLY A 202 1.85 -6.12 20.63
CA GLY A 202 2.85 -5.48 19.77
C GLY A 202 2.43 -4.06 19.39
N THR A 203 1.28 -3.90 18.75
CA THR A 203 0.78 -2.61 18.28
C THR A 203 0.35 -1.69 19.42
N SER A 204 -0.09 -2.21 20.57
CA SER A 204 -0.40 -1.40 21.75
C SER A 204 0.85 -0.70 22.27
N TRP A 205 2.02 -1.34 22.21
CA TRP A 205 3.29 -0.70 22.54
C TRP A 205 3.66 0.39 21.52
N GLU A 206 3.39 0.17 20.23
CA GLU A 206 3.61 1.19 19.18
C GLU A 206 2.70 2.40 19.39
N VAL A 207 1.43 2.18 19.73
CA VAL A 207 0.46 3.22 20.11
C VAL A 207 0.98 4.01 21.31
N GLU A 208 1.36 3.33 22.39
CA GLU A 208 1.94 3.96 23.59
C GLU A 208 3.15 4.82 23.23
N ARG A 209 4.04 4.32 22.39
CA ARG A 209 5.23 5.05 21.95
C ARG A 209 4.87 6.31 21.16
N ILE A 210 3.86 6.26 20.29
CA ILE A 210 3.39 7.44 19.55
C ILE A 210 2.75 8.47 20.50
N LEU A 211 1.91 8.03 21.43
CA LEU A 211 1.18 8.90 22.36
C LEU A 211 2.10 9.58 23.40
N THR A 212 3.16 8.88 23.81
CA THR A 212 4.13 9.40 24.80
C THR A 212 5.33 10.10 24.17
N SER A 213 5.42 10.13 22.83
CA SER A 213 6.46 10.84 22.10
C SER A 213 5.91 12.11 21.42
N GLY A 214 6.80 12.92 20.87
CA GLY A 214 6.43 14.05 20.03
C GLY A 214 5.98 13.65 18.61
N ALA A 215 5.73 12.38 18.33
CA ALA A 215 5.47 11.89 16.98
C ALA A 215 3.99 11.91 16.57
N LEU A 216 3.06 12.13 17.50
CA LEU A 216 1.64 12.19 17.18
C LEU A 216 1.32 13.31 16.18
N ASP A 217 2.06 14.43 16.23
CA ASP A 217 1.93 15.58 15.31
C ASP A 217 2.13 15.22 13.83
N LYS A 218 2.82 14.11 13.56
CA LYS A 218 3.13 13.58 12.22
C LYS A 218 2.48 12.23 11.96
N THR A 219 1.55 11.81 12.81
CA THR A 219 0.89 10.51 12.69
C THR A 219 -0.51 10.65 12.12
N ILE A 220 -0.79 9.96 11.02
CA ILE A 220 -2.14 9.70 10.52
C ILE A 220 -2.63 8.44 11.22
N LEU A 221 -3.69 8.56 12.00
CA LEU A 221 -4.40 7.43 12.58
C LEU A 221 -5.45 6.97 11.59
N VAL A 222 -5.54 5.66 11.44
CA VAL A 222 -6.39 5.04 10.43
C VAL A 222 -7.39 4.14 11.14
N ASP A 223 -8.66 4.50 11.05
CA ASP A 223 -9.78 3.59 11.25
C ASP A 223 -10.04 2.90 9.90
N PRO A 224 -9.77 1.59 9.76
CA PRO A 224 -9.88 0.93 8.47
C PRO A 224 -11.34 0.69 8.07
N PRO A 225 -11.67 0.76 6.76
CA PRO A 225 -12.98 0.38 6.25
C PRO A 225 -13.38 -1.03 6.71
N ASN A 226 -14.57 -1.16 7.29
CA ASN A 226 -15.04 -2.39 7.91
C ASN A 226 -16.45 -2.84 7.49
N ALA A 227 -17.09 -2.11 6.55
CA ALA A 227 -18.46 -2.38 6.08
C ALA A 227 -18.72 -3.82 5.57
N ARG A 228 -17.68 -4.56 5.18
CA ARG A 228 -17.77 -5.97 4.75
C ARG A 228 -17.26 -6.97 5.78
N GLY A 229 -16.77 -6.51 6.94
CA GLY A 229 -16.00 -7.30 7.88
C GLY A 229 -14.60 -7.63 7.36
N ALA A 230 -13.84 -8.43 8.12
CA ALA A 230 -12.58 -9.00 7.66
C ALA A 230 -12.80 -10.36 6.96
N ASP A 231 -11.83 -10.76 6.13
CA ASP A 231 -11.84 -12.08 5.48
C ASP A 231 -11.61 -13.23 6.48
N ASP A 232 -10.87 -12.99 7.57
CA ASP A 232 -10.52 -13.96 8.61
C ASP A 232 -11.15 -13.58 9.96
N ALA A 233 -11.76 -14.56 10.63
CA ALA A 233 -12.37 -14.41 11.95
C ALA A 233 -11.37 -14.00 13.06
N SER A 234 -10.07 -14.12 12.80
CA SER A 234 -9.01 -13.74 13.74
C SER A 234 -8.72 -12.24 13.79
N TYR A 235 -9.27 -11.45 12.86
CA TYR A 235 -9.18 -10.00 12.83
C TYR A 235 -10.58 -9.40 12.68
N ASP A 236 -10.97 -8.51 13.59
CA ASP A 236 -12.25 -7.78 13.50
C ASP A 236 -11.98 -6.29 13.68
N PRO A 237 -12.01 -5.49 12.60
CA PRO A 237 -11.69 -4.07 12.65
C PRO A 237 -12.46 -3.31 13.74
N VAL A 238 -13.75 -3.61 13.91
CA VAL A 238 -14.62 -2.94 14.89
C VAL A 238 -14.13 -3.23 16.32
N SER A 239 -13.82 -4.49 16.62
CA SER A 239 -13.29 -4.89 17.92
C SER A 239 -11.88 -4.32 18.18
N GLU A 240 -11.05 -4.24 17.14
CA GLU A 240 -9.71 -3.65 17.23
C GLU A 240 -9.80 -2.14 17.52
N TRP A 241 -10.69 -1.41 16.84
CA TRP A 241 -10.94 0.02 17.09
C TRP A 241 -11.47 0.25 18.51
N ALA A 242 -12.48 -0.51 18.93
CA ALA A 242 -13.04 -0.41 20.27
C ALA A 242 -11.99 -0.70 21.37
N GLY A 243 -11.09 -1.66 21.13
CA GLY A 243 -10.06 -2.02 22.08
C GLY A 243 -9.00 -0.94 22.28
N VAL A 244 -8.69 -0.16 21.25
CA VAL A 244 -7.65 0.88 21.35
C VAL A 244 -8.16 2.18 21.99
N TYR A 245 -9.47 2.41 22.02
CA TYR A 245 -10.10 3.58 22.64
C TYR A 245 -9.58 3.87 24.05
N GLN A 246 -9.47 2.83 24.88
CA GLN A 246 -9.00 2.97 26.27
C GLN A 246 -7.56 3.50 26.36
N SER A 247 -6.70 3.13 25.42
CA SER A 247 -5.29 3.56 25.41
C SER A 247 -5.18 5.06 25.07
N PHE A 248 -5.96 5.53 24.09
CA PHE A 248 -6.02 6.95 23.73
C PHE A 248 -6.65 7.79 24.84
N HIS A 249 -7.78 7.35 25.39
CA HIS A 249 -8.47 8.05 26.47
C HIS A 249 -7.59 8.18 27.73
N ALA A 250 -6.81 7.14 28.07
CA ALA A 250 -5.87 7.19 29.20
C ALA A 250 -4.80 8.29 29.05
N HIS A 251 -4.49 8.69 27.81
CA HIS A 251 -3.54 9.76 27.48
C HIS A 251 -4.23 11.11 27.21
N GLY A 252 -5.54 11.19 27.44
CA GLY A 252 -6.33 12.41 27.22
C GLY A 252 -6.62 12.71 25.74
N PHE A 253 -6.61 11.69 24.88
CA PHE A 253 -7.04 11.79 23.49
C PHE A 253 -8.41 11.12 23.32
N GLU A 254 -9.36 11.84 22.74
CA GLU A 254 -10.66 11.29 22.38
C GLU A 254 -10.63 10.83 20.93
N LEU A 255 -10.83 9.53 20.71
CA LEU A 255 -11.04 8.98 19.37
C LEU A 255 -12.50 9.19 18.95
N PRO A 256 -12.78 9.43 17.66
CA PRO A 256 -14.15 9.39 17.14
C PRO A 256 -14.75 7.98 17.21
N GLU A 257 -16.08 7.91 17.10
CA GLU A 257 -16.78 6.64 16.89
C GLU A 257 -16.32 5.97 15.59
N ASP A 258 -16.29 4.63 15.60
CA ASP A 258 -16.01 3.78 14.44
C ASP A 258 -16.91 4.15 13.24
N ASP A 259 -16.34 4.20 12.04
CA ASP A 259 -17.09 4.41 10.80
C ASP A 259 -16.93 3.20 9.88
N PRO A 260 -18.03 2.58 9.43
CA PRO A 260 -17.95 1.44 8.53
C PRO A 260 -17.19 1.69 7.22
N GLU A 261 -17.17 2.93 6.74
CA GLU A 261 -16.40 3.32 5.56
C GLU A 261 -14.90 3.52 5.90
N GLY A 262 -14.57 3.76 7.18
CA GLY A 262 -13.23 4.04 7.68
C GLY A 262 -12.94 5.55 7.78
N GLN A 263 -11.97 5.92 8.61
CA GLN A 263 -11.60 7.32 8.86
C GLN A 263 -10.08 7.53 8.90
N LEU A 264 -9.67 8.74 8.50
CA LEU A 264 -8.33 9.28 8.75
C LEU A 264 -8.41 10.36 9.81
N ILE A 265 -7.62 10.19 10.86
CA ILE A 265 -7.63 11.06 12.02
C ILE A 265 -6.23 11.65 12.21
N TRP A 266 -6.18 12.94 12.52
CA TRP A 266 -4.96 13.64 12.88
C TRP A 266 -5.20 14.52 14.10
N PHE A 267 -4.30 14.43 15.09
CA PHE A 267 -4.38 15.19 16.32
C PHE A 267 -3.47 16.41 16.27
N ALA A 268 -3.97 17.55 16.76
CA ALA A 268 -3.11 18.69 17.08
C ALA A 268 -2.39 18.47 18.42
N SER A 269 -1.44 19.34 18.69
CA SER A 269 -0.72 19.41 19.97
C SER A 269 -1.62 19.63 21.20
N ASP A 270 -2.88 20.06 21.01
CA ASP A 270 -3.87 20.27 22.07
C ASP A 270 -4.75 19.03 22.33
N HIS A 271 -4.38 17.88 21.76
CA HIS A 271 -5.05 16.59 21.91
C HIS A 271 -6.45 16.52 21.29
N THR A 272 -6.85 17.55 20.53
CA THR A 272 -8.10 17.52 19.78
C THR A 272 -7.90 16.86 18.42
N PRO A 273 -8.83 16.00 17.97
CA PRO A 273 -8.83 15.50 16.60
C PRO A 273 -9.15 16.69 15.68
N GLN A 274 -8.17 17.14 14.90
CA GLN A 274 -8.31 18.32 14.05
C GLN A 274 -8.98 18.00 12.73
N LEU A 275 -8.71 16.81 12.20
CA LEU A 275 -9.12 16.39 10.86
C LEU A 275 -9.55 14.94 10.95
N ALA A 276 -10.86 14.69 10.95
CA ALA A 276 -11.45 13.39 10.69
C ALA A 276 -12.03 13.45 9.27
N GLU A 277 -11.48 12.65 8.35
CA GLU A 277 -12.03 12.49 7.00
C GLU A 277 -12.42 11.03 6.80
N THR A 278 -13.68 10.77 6.42
CA THR A 278 -14.09 9.44 5.98
C THR A 278 -13.32 9.07 4.72
N ILE A 279 -12.82 7.85 4.70
CA ILE A 279 -12.19 7.25 3.52
C ILE A 279 -13.11 6.18 2.96
N SER A 280 -12.95 5.84 1.68
CA SER A 280 -13.53 4.64 1.09
C SER A 280 -12.43 3.92 0.33
N LEU A 281 -12.54 2.62 0.11
CA LEU A 281 -11.55 1.88 -0.70
C LEU A 281 -11.60 2.25 -2.19
N VAL A 282 -12.67 2.90 -2.65
CA VAL A 282 -12.86 3.28 -4.07
C VAL A 282 -12.18 4.62 -4.40
N ASP A 283 -12.23 5.60 -3.49
CA ASP A 283 -11.63 6.93 -3.66
C ASP A 283 -10.48 7.22 -2.67
N GLY A 284 -10.08 6.20 -1.91
CA GLY A 284 -9.21 6.30 -0.74
C GLY A 284 -7.87 6.97 -1.00
N GLN A 285 -7.24 6.69 -2.16
CA GLN A 285 -5.96 7.31 -2.47
C GLN A 285 -6.00 8.83 -2.54
N ALA A 286 -7.07 9.39 -3.11
CA ALA A 286 -7.19 10.84 -3.29
C ALA A 286 -7.39 11.54 -1.93
N HIS A 287 -8.24 10.97 -1.08
CA HIS A 287 -8.50 11.43 0.28
C HIS A 287 -7.24 11.34 1.14
N MET A 288 -6.61 10.16 1.22
CA MET A 288 -5.36 9.96 1.96
C MET A 288 -4.25 10.91 1.49
N ARG A 289 -4.10 11.09 0.17
CA ARG A 289 -3.09 12.01 -0.39
C ARG A 289 -3.38 13.47 -0.03
N SER A 290 -4.65 13.89 -0.08
CA SER A 290 -5.05 15.24 0.32
C SER A 290 -4.78 15.46 1.81
N PHE A 291 -5.15 14.49 2.64
CA PHE A 291 -4.98 14.49 4.09
C PHE A 291 -3.50 14.61 4.49
N ALA A 292 -2.65 13.73 3.96
CA ALA A 292 -1.20 13.76 4.19
C ALA A 292 -0.57 15.11 3.75
N ARG A 293 -1.02 15.68 2.62
CA ARG A 293 -0.54 16.99 2.16
C ARG A 293 -0.89 18.10 3.16
N ARG A 294 -2.08 18.07 3.77
CA ARG A 294 -2.52 19.05 4.76
C ARG A 294 -1.65 18.98 6.01
N ILE A 295 -1.38 17.79 6.52
CA ILE A 295 -0.51 17.58 7.70
C ILE A 295 0.89 18.11 7.42
N LEU A 296 1.52 17.67 6.32
CA LEU A 296 2.88 18.10 5.96
C LEU A 296 2.95 19.63 5.77
N LYS A 297 1.92 20.24 5.19
CA LYS A 297 1.83 21.71 5.06
C LYS A 297 1.68 22.39 6.42
N SER A 298 0.82 21.87 7.30
CA SER A 298 0.61 22.41 8.65
C SER A 298 1.90 22.41 9.45
N ARG A 299 2.62 21.28 9.47
CA ARG A 299 3.92 21.14 10.17
C ARG A 299 4.98 22.10 9.61
N LYS A 300 5.05 22.24 8.28
CA LYS A 300 5.97 23.18 7.64
C LYS A 300 5.68 24.64 8.02
N LEU A 301 4.41 24.99 8.23
CA LEU A 301 4.02 26.32 8.71
C LEU A 301 4.39 26.51 10.18
N ALA A 302 4.11 25.53 11.04
CA ALA A 302 4.47 25.56 12.46
C ALA A 302 5.99 25.73 12.67
N ALA A 303 6.81 24.95 11.96
CA ALA A 303 8.27 25.05 12.03
C ALA A 303 8.80 26.44 11.61
N ARG A 304 8.19 27.07 10.60
CA ARG A 304 8.55 28.43 10.16
C ARG A 304 8.15 29.52 11.15
N SER A 305 7.07 29.31 11.91
CA SER A 305 6.65 30.25 12.95
C SER A 305 7.59 30.20 14.15
N ALA A 306 7.97 28.99 14.60
CA ALA A 306 8.91 28.80 15.70
C ALA A 306 10.29 29.43 15.42
N ASP A 307 10.80 29.29 14.19
CA ASP A 307 12.09 29.86 13.78
C ASP A 307 12.08 31.41 13.77
N LYS A 308 10.93 32.02 13.44
CA LYS A 308 10.74 33.47 13.48
C LYS A 308 10.64 34.03 14.89
N GLU A 309 10.08 33.28 15.83
CA GLU A 309 10.00 33.68 17.25
C GLU A 309 11.37 33.58 17.93
N GLY A 310 12.11 32.48 17.71
CA GLY A 310 13.47 32.34 18.24
C GLY A 310 14.46 33.39 17.71
N THR A 311 14.28 33.85 16.46
CA THR A 311 15.10 34.94 15.90
C THR A 311 14.79 36.31 16.53
N ARG A 312 13.58 36.51 17.08
CA ARG A 312 13.17 37.77 17.73
C ARG A 312 13.61 37.88 19.19
N GLU A 313 13.80 36.76 19.89
CA GLU A 313 14.31 36.77 21.28
C GLU A 313 15.83 37.00 21.36
N HIS A 314 16.54 36.86 20.25
CA HIS A 314 17.99 37.08 20.16
C HIS A 314 18.40 38.40 19.47
N ALA A 315 17.43 39.25 19.12
CA ALA A 315 17.64 40.57 18.51
C ALA A 315 17.25 41.69 19.49
#